data_AF-A0A919W6B3-F1
#
_entry.id   AF-A0A919W6B3-F1
#
_cell.length_a   1.000
_cell.length_b   1.000
_cell.length_c   1.000
_cell.angle_alpha   90.00
_cell.angle_beta   90.00
_cell.angle_gamma   90.00
#
_symmetry.space_group_name_H-M   'P 1'
#
loop_
_entity.id
_entity.type
_entity.pdbx_description
1 polymer ?
#
loop_
_entity_poly.entity_id
_entity_poly.type
_entity_poly.pdbx_seq_one_letter_code
_entity_poly.pdbx_strand_id
1 'polypeptide(L)'
;MNPDLEVDTEELRRAASALAGTAAEVTAGMSEMPPSQQTPRWRTADAAALAAEAARRQLALLGADIDETARRMTTAAEAYELADARATTRLRSFR
;
A
#
# COMPACT_ATOMS: atom_id res chain seq x y z
N MET A 1 -3.68 -4.24 -28.70
CA MET A 1 -2.82 -4.78 -27.63
C MET A 1 -1.41 -4.66 -28.15
N ASN A 2 -0.57 -3.85 -27.50
CA ASN A 2 0.81 -3.62 -27.95
C ASN A 2 1.63 -4.87 -27.61
N PRO A 3 2.25 -5.58 -28.56
CA PRO A 3 2.98 -6.84 -28.30
C PRO A 3 4.26 -6.64 -27.47
N ASP A 4 4.67 -5.41 -27.21
CA ASP A 4 5.90 -5.06 -26.47
C ASP A 4 5.71 -4.89 -24.95
N LEU A 5 4.50 -5.11 -24.42
CA LEU A 5 4.22 -4.99 -22.98
C LEU A 5 4.03 -6.38 -22.36
N GLU A 6 5.13 -7.06 -22.08
CA GLU A 6 5.14 -8.19 -21.16
C GLU A 6 5.07 -7.63 -19.73
N VAL A 7 4.05 -8.04 -18.97
CA VAL A 7 3.91 -7.63 -17.58
C VAL A 7 4.60 -8.67 -16.71
N ASP A 8 5.65 -8.27 -16.00
CA ASP A 8 6.28 -9.11 -14.98
C ASP A 8 5.36 -9.16 -13.74
N THR A 9 4.52 -10.19 -13.69
CA THR A 9 3.59 -10.42 -12.58
C THR A 9 4.33 -10.74 -11.27
N GLU A 10 5.55 -11.26 -11.33
CA GLU A 10 6.35 -11.57 -10.14
C GLU A 10 6.98 -10.31 -9.55
N GLU A 11 7.48 -9.40 -10.39
CA GLU A 11 7.85 -8.06 -9.96
C GLU A 11 6.66 -7.32 -9.34
N LEU A 12 5.46 -7.42 -9.96
CA LEU A 12 4.26 -6.80 -9.44
C LEU A 12 3.86 -7.32 -8.04
N ARG A 13 3.97 -8.63 -7.81
CA ARG A 13 3.75 -9.24 -6.48
C ARG A 13 4.81 -8.83 -5.46
N ARG A 14 6.09 -8.79 -5.86
CA ARG A 14 7.17 -8.36 -4.97
C ARG A 14 6.96 -6.91 -4.53
N ALA A 15 6.58 -6.03 -5.46
CA ALA A 15 6.27 -4.65 -5.14
C ALA A 15 5.02 -4.51 -4.27
N ALA A 16 3.96 -5.30 -4.53
CA ALA A 16 2.77 -5.33 -3.67
C ALA A 16 3.11 -5.78 -2.23
N SER A 17 3.93 -6.82 -2.09
CA SER A 17 4.40 -7.32 -0.79
C SER A 17 5.23 -6.28 -0.03
N ALA A 18 6.13 -5.59 -0.72
CA ALA A 18 6.91 -4.50 -0.14
C ALA A 18 6.03 -3.35 0.36
N LEU A 19 5.03 -2.93 -0.44
CA LEU A 19 4.08 -1.89 -0.04
C LEU A 19 3.23 -2.32 1.16
N ALA A 20 2.74 -3.56 1.19
CA ALA A 20 2.03 -4.10 2.35
C ALA A 20 2.90 -4.09 3.62
N GLY A 21 4.19 -4.43 3.49
CA GLY A 21 5.16 -4.31 4.57
C GLY A 21 5.29 -2.87 5.07
N THR A 22 5.45 -1.90 4.16
CA THR A 22 5.50 -0.48 4.51
C THR A 22 4.22 0.00 5.20
N ALA A 23 3.04 -0.42 4.73
CA ALA A 23 1.77 -0.07 5.37
C ALA A 23 1.68 -0.62 6.80
N ALA A 24 2.16 -1.85 7.02
CA ALA A 24 2.22 -2.46 8.34
C ALA A 24 3.18 -1.71 9.27
N GLU A 25 4.36 -1.31 8.80
CA GLU A 25 5.32 -0.51 9.57
C GLU A 25 4.75 0.85 9.97
N VAL A 26 4.10 1.56 9.04
CA VAL A 26 3.44 2.85 9.33
C VAL A 26 2.36 2.67 10.40
N THR A 27 1.55 1.62 10.29
CA THR A 27 0.46 1.33 11.23
C THR A 27 0.99 0.94 12.62
N ALA A 28 2.06 0.15 12.67
CA ALA A 28 2.72 -0.23 13.92
C ALA A 28 3.34 0.99 14.62
N GLY A 29 4.09 1.82 13.88
CA GLY A 29 4.70 3.03 14.41
C GLY A 29 3.68 4.03 14.98
N MET A 30 2.47 4.08 14.41
CA MET A 30 1.38 4.87 14.97
C MET A 30 0.89 4.36 16.33
N SER A 31 0.90 3.05 16.54
CA SER A 31 0.44 2.42 17.80
C SER A 31 1.44 2.62 18.94
N GLU A 32 2.73 2.77 18.60
CA GLU A 32 3.82 3.00 19.56
C GLU A 32 3.99 4.49 19.92
N MET A 33 3.30 5.39 19.24
CA MET A 33 3.52 6.83 19.42
C MET A 33 3.01 7.30 20.80
N PRO A 34 3.89 7.83 21.66
CA PRO A 34 3.50 8.22 23.01
C PRO A 34 2.45 9.34 22.97
N PRO A 35 1.50 9.36 23.92
CA PRO A 35 0.52 10.42 23.99
C PRO A 35 1.20 11.77 24.20
N SER A 36 0.69 12.81 23.54
CA SER A 36 1.18 14.18 23.72
C SER A 36 1.04 14.58 25.19
N GLN A 37 2.16 14.84 25.87
CA GLN A 37 2.13 15.36 27.24
C GLN A 37 1.53 16.77 27.24
N GLN A 38 0.41 16.94 27.95
CA GLN A 38 -0.30 18.22 28.06
C GLN A 38 0.19 19.12 29.22
N THR A 39 1.24 18.69 29.92
CA THR A 39 1.77 19.37 31.10
C THR A 39 3.28 19.60 30.94
N PRO A 40 3.78 20.83 31.13
CA PRO A 40 3.07 22.06 31.54
C PRO A 40 2.21 22.69 30.40
N ARG A 41 1.12 23.39 30.77
CA ARG A 41 0.16 24.05 29.85
C ARG A 41 0.72 25.33 29.22
N TRP A 42 1.80 25.22 28.48
CA TRP A 42 2.28 26.33 27.66
C TRP A 42 1.40 26.47 26.43
N ARG A 43 1.19 27.69 25.92
CA ARG A 43 0.45 27.93 24.67
C ARG A 43 0.98 27.12 23.48
N THR A 44 2.27 26.80 23.50
CA THR A 44 2.93 25.97 22.49
C THR A 44 2.59 24.48 22.62
N ALA A 45 2.19 24.01 23.81
CA ALA A 45 1.82 22.61 24.05
C ALA A 45 0.54 22.23 23.30
N ASP A 46 -0.47 23.11 23.26
CA ASP A 46 -1.71 22.89 22.52
C ASP A 46 -1.46 22.83 21.01
N ALA A 47 -0.63 23.74 20.50
CA ALA A 47 -0.23 23.74 19.08
C ALA A 47 0.54 22.46 18.71
N ALA A 48 1.44 21.99 19.59
CA ALA A 48 2.17 20.74 19.39
C ALA A 48 1.25 19.52 19.44
N ALA A 49 0.27 19.49 20.37
CA ALA A 49 -0.71 18.42 20.46
C ALA A 49 -1.60 18.33 19.20
N LEU A 50 -2.06 19.47 18.70
CA LEU A 50 -2.83 19.55 17.45
C LEU A 50 -1.99 19.10 16.24
N ALA A 51 -0.73 19.52 16.15
CA ALA A 51 0.17 19.10 15.09
C ALA A 51 0.44 17.58 15.13
N ALA A 52 0.66 17.01 16.33
CA ALA A 52 0.85 15.58 16.51
C ALA A 52 -0.41 14.78 16.11
N GLU A 53 -1.59 15.26 16.49
CA GLU A 53 -2.86 14.62 16.11
C GLU A 53 -3.12 14.70 14.60
N ALA A 54 -2.84 15.85 13.97
CA ALA A 54 -2.92 15.99 12.52
C ALA A 54 -1.96 15.03 11.80
N ALA A 55 -0.71 14.94 12.28
CA ALA A 55 0.27 14.00 11.75
C ALA A 55 -0.19 12.54 11.88
N ARG A 56 -0.75 12.14 13.03
CA ARG A 56 -1.33 10.79 13.20
C ARG A 56 -2.40 10.48 12.15
N ARG A 57 -3.36 11.40 11.97
CA ARG A 57 -4.44 11.19 10.99
C ARG A 57 -3.90 11.07 9.57
N GLN A 58 -2.91 11.89 9.23
CA GLN A 58 -2.31 11.84 7.91
C GLN A 58 -1.53 10.55 7.65
N LEU A 59 -0.80 10.06 8.66
CA LEU A 59 -0.11 8.77 8.60
C LEU A 59 -1.10 7.60 8.48
N ALA A 60 -2.24 7.64 9.17
CA ALA A 60 -3.28 6.61 9.04
C ALA A 60 -3.84 6.57 7.62
N LEU A 61 -4.14 7.73 7.03
CA LEU A 61 -4.62 7.83 5.65
C LEU A 61 -3.58 7.29 4.67
N LEU A 62 -2.31 7.70 4.83
CA LEU A 62 -1.23 7.25 3.97
C LEU A 62 -1.01 5.73 4.07
N GLY A 63 -1.03 5.17 5.28
CA GLY A 63 -0.91 3.72 5.49
C GLY A 63 -2.05 2.95 4.82
N ALA A 64 -3.28 3.44 4.92
CA ALA A 64 -4.44 2.84 4.25
C ALA A 64 -4.35 2.91 2.72
N ASP A 65 -3.88 4.03 2.16
CA ASP A 65 -3.69 4.21 0.72
C ASP A 65 -2.58 3.29 0.16
N ILE A 66 -1.49 3.10 0.92
CA ILE A 66 -0.41 2.18 0.57
C ILE A 66 -0.93 0.73 0.56
N ASP A 67 -1.66 0.33 1.61
CA ASP A 67 -2.25 -1.01 1.70
C ASP A 67 -3.25 -1.29 0.56
N GLU A 68 -4.11 -0.31 0.26
CA GLU A 68 -5.03 -0.40 -0.87
C GLU A 68 -4.31 -0.50 -2.21
N THR A 69 -3.21 0.22 -2.38
CA THR A 69 -2.37 0.12 -3.59
C THR A 69 -1.76 -1.28 -3.72
N ALA A 70 -1.24 -1.83 -2.63
CA ALA A 70 -0.73 -3.20 -2.59
C ALA A 70 -1.80 -4.22 -3.02
N ARG A 71 -3.03 -4.10 -2.49
CA ARG A 71 -4.16 -4.96 -2.89
C ARG A 71 -4.45 -4.87 -4.39
N ARG A 72 -4.52 -3.66 -4.94
CA ARG A 72 -4.77 -3.45 -6.37
C ARG A 72 -3.70 -4.06 -7.26
N MET A 73 -2.43 -3.97 -6.85
CA MET A 73 -1.31 -4.59 -7.56
C MET A 73 -1.42 -6.12 -7.56
N THR A 74 -1.76 -6.73 -6.43
CA THR A 74 -2.02 -8.17 -6.35
C THR A 74 -3.16 -8.59 -7.27
N THR A 75 -4.31 -7.90 -7.23
CA THR A 75 -5.44 -8.18 -8.13
C THR A 75 -5.05 -8.01 -9.61
N ALA A 76 -4.23 -7.01 -9.93
CA ALA A 76 -3.75 -6.82 -11.29
C ALA A 76 -2.85 -7.98 -11.74
N ALA A 77 -1.94 -8.47 -10.87
CA ALA A 77 -1.09 -9.63 -11.17
C ALA A 77 -1.93 -10.86 -11.51
N GLU A 78 -2.93 -11.17 -10.68
CA GLU A 78 -3.86 -12.29 -10.89
C GLU A 78 -4.65 -12.15 -12.21
N ALA A 79 -5.08 -10.93 -12.54
CA ALA A 79 -5.79 -10.67 -13.79
C ALA A 79 -4.91 -10.91 -15.03
N TYR A 80 -3.63 -10.54 -14.98
CA TYR A 80 -2.68 -10.79 -16.05
C TYR A 80 -2.40 -12.28 -16.23
N GLU A 81 -2.18 -13.02 -15.14
CA GLU A 81 -1.98 -14.48 -15.23
C GLU A 81 -3.19 -15.20 -15.80
N LEU A 82 -4.39 -14.80 -15.40
CA LEU A 82 -5.62 -15.36 -15.95
C LEU A 82 -5.78 -15.05 -17.45
N ALA A 83 -5.39 -13.85 -17.88
CA ALA A 83 -5.39 -13.49 -19.30
C ALA A 83 -4.39 -14.33 -20.10
N ASP A 84 -3.19 -14.55 -19.57
CA ASP A 84 -2.15 -15.36 -20.20
C ASP A 84 -2.53 -16.85 -20.28
N ALA A 85 -3.09 -17.41 -19.21
CA ALA A 85 -3.62 -18.77 -19.21
C ALA A 85 -4.70 -18.97 -20.29
N ARG A 86 -5.61 -17.99 -20.44
CA ARG A 86 -6.64 -18.01 -21.48
C ARG A 86 -6.05 -17.91 -22.89
N ALA A 87 -5.03 -17.06 -23.07
CA ALA A 87 -4.32 -16.95 -24.35
C ALA A 87 -3.64 -18.27 -24.71
N THR A 88 -2.93 -18.89 -23.76
CA THR A 88 -2.28 -20.19 -23.94
C THR A 88 -3.28 -21.29 -24.32
N THR A 89 -4.44 -21.37 -23.66
CA THR A 89 -5.50 -22.33 -24.02
C THR A 89 -5.99 -22.12 -25.44
N ARG A 90 -6.23 -20.87 -25.86
CA ARG A 90 -6.66 -20.57 -27.24
C ARG A 90 -5.60 -20.99 -28.26
N LEU A 91 -4.34 -20.65 -28.04
CA LEU A 91 -3.24 -21.02 -28.95
C LEU A 91 -3.11 -22.54 -29.10
N ARG A 92 -3.28 -23.31 -28.03
CA ARG A 92 -3.29 -24.78 -28.09
C ARG A 92 -4.47 -25.35 -28.86
N SER A 93 -5.63 -24.68 -28.83
CA SER A 93 -6.83 -25.15 -29.57
C SER A 93 -6.78 -24.88 -31.08
N PHE A 94 -5.92 -23.98 -31.54
CA PHE A 94 -5.70 -23.69 -32.97
C PHE A 94 -4.56 -24.49 -33.60
N ARG A 95 -3.86 -25.33 -32.81
CA ARG A 95 -2.77 -26.19 -33.27
C ARG A 95 -3.23 -27.64 -33.32
#